data_AF-A7S115-F1
#
_entry.id   AF-A7S115-F1
#
_cell.length_a   1.000
_cell.length_b   1.000
_cell.length_c   1.000
_cell.angle_alpha   90.00
_cell.angle_beta   90.00
_cell.angle_gamma   90.00
#
_symmetry.space_group_name_H-M   'P 1'
#
loop_
_entity.id
_entity.type
_entity.pdbx_description
1 polymer ?
#
loop_
_entity_poly.entity_id
_entity_poly.type
_entity_poly.pdbx_seq_one_letter_code
_entity_poly.pdbx_strand_id
1 'polypeptide(L)'
;MEALSRLITSSLPHYLENLPVPKSIGGIFKLDHNQVLQLVPLVATTSVVVYALVKCFMPKKDEMVNLEKDKHKEKVADFVEIEDIGDKAVFCRCWRSKKVGMRISYFLCMVIA
;
A
#
# COMPACT_ATOMS: atom_id res chain seq x y z
N MET A 1 -8.37 -35.51 5.78
CA MET A 1 -8.83 -34.30 6.52
C MET A 1 -9.14 -34.56 7.99
N GLU A 2 -9.45 -35.80 8.41
CA GLU A 2 -9.76 -36.07 9.83
C GLU A 2 -8.56 -35.89 10.78
N ALA A 3 -7.36 -36.28 10.37
CA ALA A 3 -6.15 -36.09 11.18
C ALA A 3 -5.85 -34.60 11.46
N LEU A 4 -6.02 -33.74 10.46
CA LEU A 4 -5.88 -32.28 10.61
C LEU A 4 -6.95 -31.71 11.54
N SER A 5 -8.20 -32.18 11.44
CA SER A 5 -9.25 -31.75 12.37
C SER A 5 -8.92 -32.14 13.81
N ARG A 6 -8.44 -33.37 14.06
CA ARG A 6 -8.05 -33.82 15.40
C ARG A 6 -6.86 -33.04 15.95
N LEU A 7 -5.88 -32.72 15.11
CA LEU A 7 -4.73 -31.90 15.50
C LEU A 7 -5.17 -30.49 15.93
N ILE A 8 -5.98 -29.82 15.11
CA ILE A 8 -6.46 -28.47 15.40
C ILE A 8 -7.35 -28.46 16.65
N THR A 9 -8.25 -29.43 16.79
CA THR A 9 -9.12 -29.53 17.97
C THR A 9 -8.35 -29.85 19.24
N SER A 10 -7.29 -30.67 19.19
CA SER A 10 -6.47 -31.01 20.37
C SER A 10 -5.66 -29.83 20.93
N SER A 11 -5.45 -28.79 20.13
CA SER A 11 -4.71 -27.58 20.52
C SER A 11 -5.63 -26.40 20.88
N LEU A 12 -6.95 -26.59 20.79
CA LEU A 12 -7.93 -25.52 20.98
C LEU A 12 -8.31 -25.41 22.47
N PRO A 13 -8.20 -24.22 23.08
CA PRO A 13 -8.70 -23.97 24.42
C PRO A 13 -10.23 -24.15 24.50
N HIS A 14 -10.73 -24.54 25.66
CA HIS A 14 -12.13 -24.93 25.91
C HIS A 14 -13.19 -23.87 25.48
N TYR A 15 -12.81 -22.60 25.41
CA TYR A 15 -13.67 -21.49 24.93
C TYR A 15 -13.86 -21.44 23.40
N LEU A 16 -12.99 -22.10 22.62
CA LEU A 16 -13.10 -22.19 21.17
C LEU A 16 -13.75 -23.51 20.68
N GLU A 17 -14.00 -24.47 21.57
CA GLU A 17 -14.59 -25.77 21.20
C GLU A 17 -16.07 -25.66 20.79
N ASN A 18 -16.75 -24.60 21.24
CA ASN A 18 -18.15 -24.32 20.88
C ASN A 18 -18.31 -23.61 19.53
N LEU A 19 -17.22 -23.36 18.80
CA LEU A 19 -17.32 -22.82 17.45
C LEU A 19 -17.81 -23.91 16.47
N PRO A 20 -18.76 -23.59 15.58
CA PRO A 20 -19.18 -24.48 14.50
C PRO A 20 -18.08 -24.53 13.43
N VAL A 21 -16.96 -25.20 13.73
CA VAL A 21 -15.83 -25.31 12.79
C VAL A 21 -16.22 -26.30 11.70
N PRO A 22 -16.32 -25.86 10.43
CA PRO A 22 -16.72 -26.75 9.36
C PRO A 22 -15.59 -27.76 9.09
N LYS A 23 -15.89 -29.04 9.27
CA LYS A 23 -14.96 -30.15 8.98
C LYS A 23 -14.72 -30.37 7.48
N SER A 24 -15.42 -29.61 6.62
CA SER A 24 -15.37 -29.69 5.16
C SER A 24 -15.65 -28.31 4.53
N ILE A 25 -15.02 -28.02 3.38
CA ILE A 25 -15.17 -26.77 2.62
C ILE A 25 -16.64 -26.53 2.19
N GLY A 26 -17.43 -27.59 1.99
CA GLY A 26 -18.87 -27.47 1.68
C GLY A 26 -19.75 -27.11 2.88
N GLY A 27 -19.24 -27.24 4.11
CA GLY A 27 -19.98 -26.92 5.35
C GLY A 27 -20.16 -25.42 5.56
N ILE A 28 -19.30 -24.60 4.97
CA ILE A 28 -19.32 -23.14 5.10
C ILE A 28 -20.61 -22.54 4.48
N PHE A 29 -21.16 -23.20 3.46
CA PHE A 29 -22.39 -22.77 2.77
C PHE A 29 -23.69 -23.18 3.49
N LYS A 30 -23.61 -23.99 4.56
CA LYS A 30 -24.78 -24.44 5.34
C LYS A 30 -24.93 -23.73 6.69
N LEU A 31 -24.21 -22.62 6.90
CA LEU A 31 -24.22 -21.92 8.19
C LEU A 31 -25.52 -21.15 8.42
N ASP A 32 -26.07 -21.31 9.62
CA ASP A 32 -27.18 -20.52 10.15
C ASP A 32 -26.71 -19.13 10.63
N HIS A 33 -27.59 -18.12 10.61
CA HIS A 33 -27.23 -16.71 10.85
C HIS A 33 -26.59 -16.47 12.24
N ASN A 34 -27.02 -17.22 13.26
CA ASN A 34 -26.48 -17.10 14.61
C ASN A 34 -25.04 -17.65 14.72
N GLN A 35 -24.72 -18.67 13.94
CA GLN A 35 -23.37 -19.25 13.86
C GLN A 35 -22.39 -18.34 13.13
N VAL A 36 -22.89 -17.63 12.12
CA VAL A 36 -22.10 -16.58 11.44
C VAL A 36 -21.73 -15.48 12.43
N LEU A 37 -22.67 -15.02 13.26
CA LEU A 37 -22.43 -13.92 14.21
C LEU A 37 -21.32 -14.23 15.22
N GLN A 38 -21.26 -15.47 15.73
CA GLN A 38 -20.19 -15.91 16.64
C GLN A 38 -18.83 -16.00 15.96
N LEU A 39 -18.80 -16.23 14.65
CA LEU A 39 -17.57 -16.37 13.87
C LEU A 39 -17.03 -15.00 13.39
N VAL A 40 -17.87 -13.96 13.36
CA VAL A 40 -17.50 -12.61 12.91
C VAL A 40 -16.26 -12.08 13.65
N PRO A 41 -16.16 -12.10 15.00
CA PRO A 41 -15.01 -11.52 15.68
C PRO A 41 -13.70 -12.25 15.36
N LEU A 42 -13.76 -13.57 15.22
CA LEU A 42 -12.58 -14.39 14.89
C LEU A 42 -12.07 -14.11 13.48
N VAL A 43 -12.99 -14.07 12.51
CA VAL A 43 -12.66 -13.77 11.10
C VAL A 43 -12.22 -12.32 10.93
N ALA A 44 -12.89 -11.38 11.61
CA ALA A 44 -12.52 -9.97 11.61
C ALA A 44 -11.11 -9.78 12.19
N THR A 45 -10.81 -10.35 13.36
CA THR A 45 -9.49 -10.22 13.98
C THR A 45 -8.41 -10.85 13.11
N THR A 46 -8.63 -12.07 12.61
CA THR A 46 -7.66 -12.76 11.74
C THR A 46 -7.41 -11.99 10.46
N SER A 47 -8.46 -11.45 9.82
CA SER A 47 -8.31 -10.66 8.59
C SER A 47 -7.56 -9.35 8.81
N VAL A 48 -7.81 -8.65 9.92
CA VAL A 48 -7.07 -7.44 10.29
C VAL A 48 -5.60 -7.75 10.53
N VAL A 49 -5.29 -8.82 11.27
CA VAL A 49 -3.91 -9.23 11.53
C VAL A 49 -3.19 -9.57 10.22
N VAL A 50 -3.80 -10.41 9.37
CA VAL A 50 -3.21 -10.77 8.07
C VAL A 50 -2.98 -9.53 7.21
N TYR A 51 -3.95 -8.62 7.12
CA TYR A 51 -3.81 -7.38 6.37
C TYR A 51 -2.67 -6.49 6.90
N ALA A 52 -2.56 -6.34 8.23
CA ALA A 52 -1.50 -5.57 8.86
C ALA A 52 -0.11 -6.18 8.61
N LEU A 53 0.02 -7.51 8.70
CA LEU A 53 1.27 -8.20 8.40
C LEU A 53 1.65 -8.01 6.93
N VAL A 54 0.71 -8.18 6.00
CA VAL A 54 0.97 -7.95 4.56
C VAL A 54 1.41 -6.52 4.30
N LYS A 55 0.75 -5.51 4.89
CA LYS A 55 1.14 -4.10 4.74
C LYS A 55 2.48 -3.76 5.40
N CYS A 56 2.84 -4.42 6.50
CA CYS A 56 4.08 -4.19 7.22
C CYS A 56 5.28 -4.83 6.51
N PHE A 57 5.12 -6.07 6.01
CA PHE A 57 6.20 -6.85 5.44
C PHE A 57 6.35 -6.72 3.92
N MET A 58 5.33 -6.25 3.20
CA MET A 58 5.50 -5.97 1.78
C MET A 58 6.29 -4.67 1.58
N PRO A 59 7.37 -4.68 0.78
CA PRO A 59 8.06 -3.45 0.43
C PRO A 59 7.07 -2.52 -0.26
N LYS A 60 7.02 -1.27 0.22
CA LYS A 60 6.29 -0.22 -0.50
C LYS A 60 6.89 -0.15 -1.90
N LYS A 61 6.06 -0.35 -2.92
CA LYS A 61 6.49 -0.14 -4.31
C LYS A 61 6.99 1.30 -4.40
N ASP A 62 8.05 1.52 -5.17
CA ASP A 62 8.54 2.87 -5.44
C ASP A 62 7.40 3.71 -5.99
N GLU A 63 6.85 4.57 -5.14
CA GLU A 63 5.78 5.46 -5.53
C GLU A 63 6.35 6.49 -6.52
N MET A 64 5.71 6.58 -7.68
CA MET A 64 6.15 7.49 -8.72
C MET A 64 6.09 8.93 -8.22
N VAL A 65 7.26 9.56 -8.04
CA VAL A 65 7.36 10.90 -7.43
C VAL A 65 6.66 11.95 -8.29
N ASN A 66 6.97 11.97 -9.58
CA ASN A 66 6.29 12.82 -10.55
C ASN A 66 5.02 12.14 -11.04
N LEU A 67 3.84 12.70 -10.77
CA LEU A 67 2.57 12.12 -11.22
C LEU A 67 2.12 12.63 -12.60
N GLU A 68 2.41 13.89 -12.92
CA GLU A 68 1.72 14.60 -14.01
C GLU A 68 2.66 15.40 -14.93
N LYS A 69 3.77 15.93 -14.43
CA LYS A 69 4.56 16.94 -15.14
C LYS A 69 5.39 16.33 -16.26
N ASP A 70 5.35 16.92 -17.45
CA ASP A 70 6.25 16.64 -18.58
C ASP A 70 6.53 15.16 -18.84
N LYS A 71 5.49 14.32 -18.74
CA LYS A 71 5.58 12.86 -18.91
C LYS A 71 6.01 12.40 -20.30
N HIS A 72 5.99 13.31 -21.28
CA HIS A 72 6.50 13.06 -22.62
C HIS A 72 8.03 13.09 -22.70
N LYS A 73 8.71 13.69 -21.71
CA LYS A 73 10.17 13.74 -21.66
C LYS A 73 10.70 12.53 -20.90
N GLU A 74 11.74 11.90 -21.44
CA GLU A 74 12.46 10.80 -20.77
C GLU A 74 13.08 11.26 -19.44
N LYS A 75 13.55 12.52 -19.40
CA LYS A 75 14.06 13.17 -18.20
C LYS A 75 13.54 14.61 -18.13
N VAL A 76 12.96 14.98 -17.00
CA VAL A 76 12.47 16.33 -16.74
C VAL A 76 13.51 17.05 -15.89
N ALA A 77 14.13 18.09 -16.45
CA ALA A 77 15.08 18.97 -15.80
C ALA A 77 14.74 20.42 -16.16
N ASP A 78 14.70 21.29 -15.16
CA ASP A 78 14.52 22.73 -15.30
C ASP A 78 15.88 23.42 -15.16
N PHE A 79 16.14 24.42 -16.00
CA PHE A 79 17.34 25.26 -15.93
C PHE A 79 16.91 26.66 -15.48
N VAL A 80 17.73 27.35 -14.68
CA VAL A 80 17.43 28.71 -14.25
C VAL A 80 18.72 29.50 -14.31
N GLU A 81 18.69 30.62 -15.02
CA GLU A 81 19.83 31.53 -15.10
C GLU A 81 19.91 32.35 -13.81
N ILE A 82 21.13 32.54 -13.32
CA ILE A 82 21.36 33.20 -12.02
C ILE A 82 20.96 34.68 -12.09
N GLU A 83 21.04 35.30 -13.28
CA GLU A 83 20.67 36.70 -13.52
C GLU A 83 19.16 36.95 -13.38
N ASP A 84 18.35 35.92 -13.61
CA ASP A 84 16.88 35.97 -13.45
C ASP A 84 16.44 35.72 -11.99
N ILE A 85 17.37 35.32 -11.12
CA ILE A 85 17.13 35.17 -9.70
C ILE A 85 17.29 36.55 -9.08
N GLY A 86 16.16 37.17 -8.70
CA GLY A 86 16.16 38.37 -7.85
C GLY A 86 16.69 38.05 -6.44
N ASP A 87 16.16 38.67 -5.40
CA ASP A 87 16.72 38.49 -4.05
C ASP A 87 16.66 37.04 -3.53
N LYS A 88 15.66 36.24 -3.98
CA LYS A 88 15.47 34.84 -3.56
C LYS A 88 14.56 34.07 -4.50
N ALA A 89 14.97 32.85 -4.85
CA ALA A 89 14.12 31.87 -5.53
C ALA A 89 13.87 30.63 -4.66
N VAL A 90 12.69 30.01 -4.81
CA VAL A 90 12.32 28.75 -4.17
C VAL A 90 11.80 27.77 -5.20
N PHE A 91 12.44 26.60 -5.27
CA PHE A 91 12.14 25.59 -6.27
C PHE A 91 11.39 24.40 -5.67
N CYS A 92 10.48 23.83 -6.47
CA CYS A 92 9.72 22.65 -6.07
C CYS A 92 10.60 21.40 -6.11
N ARG A 93 10.67 20.66 -4.99
CA ARG A 93 11.37 19.37 -4.91
C ARG A 93 10.41 18.17 -4.82
N CYS A 94 9.13 18.43 -4.65
CA CYS A 94 8.11 17.39 -4.38
C CYS A 94 7.25 17.01 -5.59
N TRP A 95 7.44 17.67 -6.74
CA TRP A 95 6.62 17.45 -7.94
C TRP A 95 5.11 17.72 -7.78
N ARG A 96 4.68 18.43 -6.73
CA ARG A 96 3.26 18.77 -6.46
C ARG A 96 2.90 20.25 -6.72
N SER A 97 3.88 21.12 -6.97
CA SER A 97 3.61 22.54 -7.24
C SER A 97 2.80 22.71 -8.54
N LYS A 98 1.74 23.50 -8.50
CA LYS A 98 0.95 23.88 -9.70
C LYS A 98 1.69 24.86 -10.61
N LYS A 99 2.71 25.56 -10.10
CA LYS A 99 3.58 26.43 -10.90
C LYS A 99 4.70 25.56 -11.50
N VAL A 100 4.68 25.44 -12.82
CA VAL A 100 5.65 24.69 -13.64
C VAL A 100 6.47 25.70 -14.43
N GLY A 101 7.79 25.58 -14.38
CA GLY A 101 8.78 26.16 -15.31
C GLY A 101 8.51 27.58 -15.81
N MET A 102 9.22 28.56 -15.24
CA MET A 102 9.47 29.83 -15.94
C MET A 102 10.25 29.47 -17.23
N ARG A 103 9.79 29.98 -18.38
CA ARG A 103 10.27 29.60 -19.72
C ARG A 103 11.76 29.95 -19.89
N ILE A 104 12.57 29.02 -20.40
CA ILE A 104 13.98 29.27 -20.74
C ILE A 104 14.16 29.34 -22.25
N SER A 105 14.89 30.36 -22.69
CA SER A 105 15.56 30.46 -23.98
C SER A 105 17.07 30.57 -23.70
N TYR A 106 17.79 29.49 -24.03
CA TYR A 106 19.24 29.40 -24.24
C TYR A 106 20.19 29.92 -23.15
N PHE A 107 20.84 29.02 -22.40
CA PHE A 107 22.29 28.83 -22.43
C PHE A 107 22.73 27.66 -21.53
N LEU A 108 23.75 26.90 -21.98
CA LEU A 108 24.57 25.92 -21.22
C LEU A 108 23.82 24.71 -20.60
N CYS A 109 23.86 23.49 -21.13
CA CYS A 109 25.01 22.72 -21.62
C CYS A 109 26.33 22.96 -20.87
N MET A 110 26.30 22.93 -19.54
CA MET A 110 27.40 22.58 -18.62
C MET A 110 26.68 22.37 -17.29
N VAL A 111 26.50 21.16 -16.78
CA VAL A 111 27.53 20.43 -16.03
C VAL A 111 27.25 18.94 -16.19
N ILE A 112 28.08 18.28 -16.99
CA ILE A 112 28.51 16.91 -16.73
C ILE A 112 29.67 17.03 -15.75
N ALA A 113 29.46 16.57 -14.52
CA ALA A 113 30.48 16.09 -13.60
C ALA A 113 29.78 15.18 -12.59
#